data_AF-A0A7N6AN79-F1
#
_entry.id   AF-A0A7N6AN79-F1
#
_cell.length_a   1.000
_cell.length_b   1.000
_cell.length_c   1.000
_cell.angle_alpha   90.00
_cell.angle_beta   90.00
_cell.angle_gamma   90.00
#
_symmetry.space_group_name_H-M   'P 1'
#
loop_
_entity.id
_entity.type
_entity.pdbx_description
1 polymer ?
#
loop_
_entity_poly.entity_id
_entity_poly.type
_entity_poly.pdbx_seq_one_letter_code
_entity_poly.pdbx_strand_id
1 'polypeptide(L)'
;MSRHEDSWERLDIEFDHFLLDMKPYVLKHPDKTERQRCAMWIKKLCDPAACGSGWTGRKNRNIYARLLLHMLKKGVLELPFTSKPEPGSLKTLPAYMSIYFDEPLSGRFVEHKNADLPDWVTGELGGHPDNSLTIGLLKDRTSTQIAAHHRGGKTFFFCLLFQIENPRYLRERPIPLSPVSCQEDPLWFIEMKIKVLEAKHQEEKLKMQQRHDADVEKILDRKNSEIEEMKSTYRAKQKESEEMIRKLEKKVQSVVRESQVICESKEKQIAELKKMLDQSTDSLKNEWEKKLHAAVTEMEQEKFELQKKHTENIQELLEDTNVRLAKMEAEYNGRSKETENMVHELELRVKHLSVEVEKGNTLRQKVTQEKAQLEIQIVSISSELQEANRRNMILQKEKEQQTERYEKTVQQLQAKHETDMSHLHQEHGLSAAKASEVIEELEKAITQLKQQLQDSELRRHQQLRVCKMCMCIGACMHNSSIQKLHRTRLQQQHSTEKDSLVQEHQREVSSLERQARAALQQHQKHTQEWRKRDAQMISDLEAQLLSLREELQGAHTKHKQQLAEMALLREEEKQRWSLDKDTALERLRSNMEKIRSDLERSHQQEKDSAQEKVGEGYYGISNAIGSP
;
A
#
# COMPACT_ATOMS: atom_id res chain seq x y z
N MET A 1 25.74 1.34 -7.77
CA MET A 1 25.29 2.69 -7.39
C MET A 1 24.29 3.28 -8.39
N SER A 2 24.43 3.00 -9.70
CA SER A 2 23.60 3.60 -10.78
C SER A 2 22.10 3.75 -10.55
N ARG A 3 21.40 2.79 -9.93
CA ARG A 3 19.92 2.83 -9.74
C ARG A 3 19.37 4.12 -9.09
N HIS A 4 20.19 4.90 -8.39
CA HIS A 4 19.79 6.21 -7.87
C HIS A 4 20.09 7.38 -8.83
N GLU A 5 21.14 7.26 -9.64
CA GLU A 5 21.55 8.24 -10.66
C GLU A 5 20.55 8.20 -11.84
N ASP A 6 20.23 6.99 -12.35
CA ASP A 6 19.18 6.72 -13.35
C ASP A 6 17.84 7.41 -13.01
N SER A 7 17.56 7.54 -11.71
CA SER A 7 16.32 8.10 -11.17
C SER A 7 16.37 9.63 -11.00
N TRP A 8 17.56 10.20 -10.82
CA TRP A 8 17.74 11.66 -10.75
C TRP A 8 17.69 12.29 -12.14
N GLU A 9 18.35 11.69 -13.12
CA GLU A 9 18.30 12.13 -14.52
C GLU A 9 16.86 12.16 -15.04
N ARG A 10 16.05 11.16 -14.71
CA ARG A 10 14.62 11.12 -15.06
C ARG A 10 13.82 12.31 -14.50
N LEU A 11 14.13 12.77 -13.28
CA LEU A 11 13.48 13.95 -12.70
C LEU A 11 14.00 15.26 -13.32
N ASP A 12 15.26 15.31 -13.75
CA ASP A 12 15.80 16.49 -14.46
C ASP A 12 15.22 16.58 -15.88
N ILE A 13 15.08 15.47 -16.60
CA ILE A 13 14.38 15.38 -17.91
C ILE A 13 12.89 15.78 -17.80
N GLU A 14 12.17 15.31 -16.77
CA GLU A 14 10.77 15.70 -16.54
C GLU A 14 10.63 17.22 -16.33
N PHE A 15 11.61 17.85 -15.67
CA PHE A 15 11.62 19.30 -15.45
C PHE A 15 11.85 20.09 -16.75
N ASP A 16 12.79 19.65 -17.59
CA ASP A 16 13.04 20.29 -18.88
C ASP A 16 11.80 20.24 -19.80
N HIS A 17 11.05 19.12 -19.78
CA HIS A 17 9.75 19.05 -20.45
C HIS A 17 8.78 20.12 -19.92
N PHE A 18 8.61 20.29 -18.60
CA PHE A 18 7.73 21.33 -18.06
C PHE A 18 8.19 22.75 -18.42
N LEU A 19 9.50 23.03 -18.49
CA LEU A 19 10.02 24.33 -18.92
C LEU A 19 9.71 24.64 -20.38
N LEU A 20 9.86 23.66 -21.28
CA LEU A 20 9.50 23.78 -22.69
C LEU A 20 8.00 24.04 -22.85
N ASP A 21 7.17 23.32 -22.11
CA ASP A 21 5.71 23.43 -22.11
C ASP A 21 5.21 24.79 -21.57
N MET A 22 5.87 25.36 -20.54
CA MET A 22 5.51 26.67 -19.97
C MET A 22 5.83 27.84 -20.91
N LYS A 23 6.92 27.74 -21.68
CA LYS A 23 7.47 28.81 -22.53
C LYS A 23 6.42 29.56 -23.37
N PRO A 24 5.52 28.92 -24.15
CA PRO A 24 4.51 29.63 -24.92
C PRO A 24 3.49 30.39 -24.06
N TYR A 25 3.09 29.86 -22.89
CA TYR A 25 2.10 30.49 -22.02
C TYR A 25 2.68 31.70 -21.28
N VAL A 26 3.88 31.59 -20.71
CA VAL A 26 4.55 32.72 -20.03
C VAL A 26 4.80 33.87 -21.00
N LEU A 27 5.32 33.59 -22.21
CA LEU A 27 5.63 34.64 -23.19
C LEU A 27 4.37 35.35 -23.72
N LYS A 28 3.24 34.65 -23.79
CA LYS A 28 1.94 35.19 -24.22
C LYS A 28 1.07 35.73 -23.08
N HIS A 29 1.50 35.60 -21.82
CA HIS A 29 0.69 35.98 -20.66
C HIS A 29 0.29 37.46 -20.70
N PRO A 30 -1.00 37.83 -20.57
CA PRO A 30 -1.45 39.21 -20.79
C PRO A 30 -0.86 40.19 -19.77
N ASP A 31 -0.91 39.87 -18.47
CA ASP A 31 -0.35 40.73 -17.42
C ASP A 31 1.18 40.68 -17.39
N LYS A 32 1.80 41.88 -17.41
CA LYS A 32 3.26 42.08 -17.42
C LYS A 32 3.91 41.83 -16.06
N THR A 33 3.22 42.14 -14.96
CA THR A 33 3.71 41.92 -13.60
C THR A 33 3.72 40.42 -13.28
N GLU A 34 2.72 39.68 -13.75
CA GLU A 34 2.62 38.23 -13.59
C GLU A 34 3.62 37.51 -14.47
N ARG A 35 3.83 37.96 -15.72
CA ARG A 35 4.95 37.50 -16.56
C ARG A 35 6.29 37.65 -15.84
N GLN A 36 6.50 38.75 -15.09
CA GLN A 36 7.69 38.96 -14.27
C GLN A 36 7.73 38.05 -13.02
N ARG A 37 6.59 37.77 -12.36
CA ARG A 37 6.49 36.79 -11.26
C ARG A 37 6.83 35.38 -11.74
N CYS A 38 6.25 34.92 -12.86
CA CYS A 38 6.57 33.65 -13.49
C CYS A 38 8.07 33.55 -13.83
N ALA A 39 8.68 34.61 -14.37
CA ALA A 39 10.12 34.64 -14.64
C ALA A 39 10.97 34.52 -13.36
N MET A 40 10.57 35.15 -12.25
CA MET A 40 11.24 34.99 -10.95
C MET A 40 11.10 33.58 -10.38
N TRP A 41 9.92 32.97 -10.49
CA TRP A 41 9.67 31.60 -10.05
C TRP A 41 10.42 30.57 -10.91
N ILE A 42 10.36 30.68 -12.24
CA ILE A 42 11.14 29.84 -13.15
C ILE A 42 12.63 29.98 -12.86
N LYS A 43 13.15 31.20 -12.62
CA LYS A 43 14.55 31.38 -12.21
C LYS A 43 14.89 30.64 -10.90
N LYS A 44 13.98 30.59 -9.91
CA LYS A 44 14.17 29.78 -8.68
C LYS A 44 14.13 28.28 -8.97
N LEU A 45 13.21 27.81 -9.83
CA LEU A 45 13.12 26.40 -10.19
C LEU A 45 14.33 25.91 -11.00
N CYS A 46 14.97 26.79 -11.77
CA CYS A 46 16.22 26.51 -12.50
C CYS A 46 17.49 26.63 -11.64
N ASP A 47 17.39 27.00 -10.37
CA ASP A 47 18.52 27.14 -9.45
C ASP A 47 18.64 25.89 -8.55
N PRO A 48 19.68 25.05 -8.72
CA PRO A 48 19.84 23.82 -7.95
C PRO A 48 20.02 24.06 -6.44
N ALA A 49 20.62 25.19 -6.04
CA ALA A 49 20.79 25.54 -4.64
C ALA A 49 19.46 26.00 -4.01
N ALA A 50 18.65 26.73 -4.76
CA ALA A 50 17.34 27.20 -4.30
C ALA A 50 16.24 26.10 -4.33
N CYS A 51 16.45 24.99 -5.04
CA CYS A 51 15.58 23.82 -4.99
C CYS A 51 15.86 22.90 -3.79
N GLY A 52 17.08 22.91 -3.26
CA GLY A 52 17.53 21.98 -2.21
C GLY A 52 18.15 20.69 -2.79
N SER A 53 19.06 20.07 -2.04
CA SER A 53 19.87 18.94 -2.50
C SER A 53 19.13 17.60 -2.48
N GLY A 54 19.53 16.70 -3.39
CA GLY A 54 19.07 15.31 -3.43
C GLY A 54 17.70 15.07 -4.10
N TRP A 55 17.07 13.95 -3.75
CA TRP A 55 15.82 13.48 -4.34
C TRP A 55 14.64 14.42 -4.09
N THR A 56 14.43 14.82 -2.84
CA THR A 56 13.26 15.60 -2.41
C THR A 56 13.23 17.00 -3.02
N GLY A 57 14.39 17.64 -3.18
CA GLY A 57 14.49 18.96 -3.83
C GLY A 57 14.06 18.92 -5.31
N ARG A 58 14.55 17.93 -6.07
CA ARG A 58 14.11 17.68 -7.46
C ARG A 58 12.62 17.38 -7.54
N LYS A 59 12.11 16.48 -6.68
CA LYS A 59 10.68 16.15 -6.66
C LYS A 59 9.82 17.38 -6.35
N ASN A 60 10.20 18.19 -5.37
CA ASN A 60 9.49 19.44 -5.06
C ASN A 60 9.52 20.41 -6.26
N ARG A 61 10.70 20.68 -6.85
CA ARG A 61 10.84 21.50 -8.07
C ARG A 61 9.88 21.07 -9.17
N ASN A 62 9.78 19.78 -9.45
CA ASN A 62 8.93 19.24 -10.51
C ASN A 62 7.44 19.45 -10.21
N ILE A 63 7.00 19.32 -8.96
CA ILE A 63 5.60 19.57 -8.58
C ILE A 63 5.26 21.07 -8.68
N TYR A 64 6.15 21.98 -8.26
CA TYR A 64 5.97 23.42 -8.48
C TYR A 64 5.92 23.77 -9.98
N ALA A 65 6.78 23.16 -10.80
CA ALA A 65 6.77 23.34 -12.25
C ALA A 65 5.44 22.89 -12.87
N ARG A 66 4.96 21.69 -12.49
CA ARG A 66 3.68 21.14 -12.96
C ARG A 66 2.49 22.01 -12.55
N LEU A 67 2.50 22.56 -11.33
CA LEU A 67 1.44 23.45 -10.83
C LEU A 67 1.43 24.79 -11.57
N LEU A 68 2.61 25.40 -11.76
CA LEU A 68 2.76 26.65 -12.53
C LEU A 68 2.28 26.45 -13.98
N LEU A 69 2.62 25.32 -14.61
CA LEU A 69 2.15 24.98 -15.95
C LEU A 69 0.63 24.82 -16.03
N HIS A 70 -0.01 24.23 -15.02
CA HIS A 70 -1.48 24.11 -14.98
C HIS A 70 -2.15 25.49 -14.88
N MET A 71 -1.71 26.33 -13.93
CA MET A 71 -2.23 27.70 -13.75
C MET A 71 -2.03 28.55 -15.03
N LEU A 72 -0.87 28.45 -15.67
CA LEU A 72 -0.58 29.10 -16.95
C LEU A 72 -1.44 28.56 -18.12
N LYS A 73 -1.82 27.28 -18.11
CA LYS A 73 -2.76 26.69 -19.09
C LYS A 73 -4.20 27.14 -18.87
N LYS A 74 -4.61 27.40 -17.62
CA LYS A 74 -5.89 28.02 -17.27
C LYS A 74 -5.94 29.54 -17.52
N GLY A 75 -4.80 30.22 -17.50
CA GLY A 75 -4.71 31.67 -17.64
C GLY A 75 -5.06 32.44 -16.36
N VAL A 76 -5.04 31.77 -15.20
CA VAL A 76 -5.25 32.36 -13.87
C VAL A 76 -4.09 31.92 -12.99
N LEU A 77 -3.38 32.88 -12.41
CA LEU A 77 -2.25 32.64 -11.50
C LEU A 77 -2.69 32.92 -10.07
N GLU A 78 -2.43 31.98 -9.17
CA GLU A 78 -2.78 32.08 -7.76
C GLU A 78 -1.53 31.96 -6.87
N LEU A 79 -1.71 31.89 -5.55
CA LEU A 79 -0.61 31.58 -4.65
C LEU A 79 -0.05 30.19 -4.95
N PRO A 80 1.28 29.98 -4.93
CA PRO A 80 2.32 30.91 -4.50
C PRO A 80 2.87 31.83 -5.60
N PHE A 81 2.39 31.72 -6.85
CA PHE A 81 2.97 32.41 -8.01
C PHE A 81 2.56 33.89 -8.13
N THR A 82 1.49 34.32 -7.46
CA THR A 82 1.12 35.73 -7.29
C THR A 82 2.07 36.50 -6.36
N SER A 83 2.85 35.81 -5.52
CA SER A 83 3.87 36.42 -4.65
C SER A 83 5.29 36.20 -5.18
N LYS A 84 6.25 36.96 -4.64
CA LYS A 84 7.68 36.76 -4.95
C LYS A 84 8.16 35.49 -4.23
N PRO A 85 8.94 34.61 -4.89
CA PRO A 85 9.47 33.41 -4.23
C PRO A 85 10.31 33.77 -3.00
N GLU A 86 10.05 33.08 -1.89
CA GLU A 86 10.81 33.20 -0.65
C GLU A 86 12.30 32.80 -0.85
N PRO A 87 13.25 33.41 -0.12
CA PRO A 87 14.64 32.95 -0.08
C PRO A 87 14.75 31.59 0.63
N GLY A 88 15.78 30.80 0.28
CA GLY A 88 15.98 29.44 0.79
C GLY A 88 15.37 28.35 -0.08
N SER A 89 15.42 27.10 0.38
CA SER A 89 14.99 25.90 -0.35
C SER A 89 13.48 25.88 -0.66
N LEU A 90 13.05 25.03 -1.62
CA LEU A 90 11.63 24.81 -1.90
C LEU A 90 10.98 23.97 -0.80
N LYS A 91 10.17 24.63 0.03
CA LYS A 91 9.20 24.00 0.93
C LYS A 91 8.33 23.00 0.14
N THR A 92 7.88 21.90 0.76
CA THR A 92 6.92 21.00 0.13
C THR A 92 5.57 21.71 -0.01
N LEU A 93 4.88 21.52 -1.14
CA LEU A 93 3.55 22.11 -1.36
C LEU A 93 2.52 21.54 -0.37
N PRO A 94 1.60 22.37 0.18
CA PRO A 94 0.51 21.89 1.02
C PRO A 94 -0.38 20.87 0.30
N ALA A 95 -0.95 19.92 1.03
CA ALA A 95 -1.76 18.84 0.44
C ALA A 95 -2.94 19.36 -0.42
N TYR A 96 -3.59 20.45 -0.03
CA TYR A 96 -4.69 21.04 -0.81
C TYR A 96 -4.28 21.51 -2.21
N MET A 97 -2.99 21.74 -2.48
CA MET A 97 -2.49 22.07 -3.81
C MET A 97 -2.44 20.86 -4.77
N SER A 98 -2.82 19.65 -4.34
CA SER A 98 -2.95 18.52 -5.26
C SER A 98 -4.17 18.61 -6.17
N ILE A 99 -5.24 19.30 -5.76
CA ILE A 99 -6.53 19.34 -6.47
C ILE A 99 -6.39 19.86 -7.92
N TYR A 100 -5.46 20.78 -8.16
CA TYR A 100 -5.12 21.32 -9.49
C TYR A 100 -4.52 20.28 -10.45
N PHE A 101 -4.19 19.07 -9.99
CA PHE A 101 -3.70 17.99 -10.86
C PHE A 101 -4.81 17.05 -11.32
N ASP A 102 -5.94 17.03 -10.61
CA ASP A 102 -7.06 16.10 -10.86
C ASP A 102 -8.24 16.79 -11.59
N GLU A 103 -8.17 18.11 -11.79
CA GLU A 103 -9.24 18.92 -12.38
C GLU A 103 -9.20 18.92 -13.94
N PRO A 104 -10.29 18.55 -14.64
CA PRO A 104 -10.30 18.48 -16.10
C PRO A 104 -10.08 19.83 -16.82
N LEU A 105 -9.23 19.84 -17.85
CA LEU A 105 -8.96 21.02 -18.69
C LEU A 105 -10.07 21.33 -19.72
N SER A 106 -11.34 21.24 -19.30
CA SER A 106 -12.53 21.51 -20.12
C SER A 106 -12.77 23.01 -20.32
N GLY A 107 -11.91 23.65 -21.11
CA GLY A 107 -12.03 25.07 -21.42
C GLY A 107 -13.14 25.38 -22.43
N ARG A 108 -14.19 26.09 -21.99
CA ARG A 108 -14.95 26.99 -22.86
C ARG A 108 -15.28 28.30 -22.14
N PHE A 109 -14.66 29.39 -22.58
CA PHE A 109 -15.00 30.73 -22.11
C PHE A 109 -16.47 31.04 -22.42
N VAL A 110 -17.22 31.40 -21.38
CA VAL A 110 -18.49 32.12 -21.44
C VAL A 110 -18.39 33.22 -20.39
N GLU A 111 -18.84 34.43 -20.71
CA GLU A 111 -18.79 35.56 -19.77
C GLU A 111 -19.69 35.31 -18.56
N HIS A 112 -19.11 35.02 -17.40
CA HIS A 112 -19.83 35.07 -16.14
C HIS A 112 -19.95 36.52 -15.66
N LYS A 113 -20.99 37.20 -16.15
CA LYS A 113 -21.76 38.07 -15.26
C LYS A 113 -22.44 37.19 -14.22
N ASN A 114 -22.55 37.70 -12.99
CA ASN A 114 -23.07 36.99 -11.82
C ASN A 114 -24.36 36.22 -12.14
N ALA A 115 -24.33 34.92 -11.87
CA ALA A 115 -25.47 34.01 -11.97
C ALA A 115 -25.46 33.06 -10.77
N ASP A 116 -25.94 33.61 -9.66
CA ASP A 116 -26.66 33.00 -8.53
C ASP A 116 -26.16 31.69 -7.91
N LEU A 117 -25.90 31.79 -6.60
CA LEU A 117 -25.63 30.66 -5.71
C LEU A 117 -26.93 29.84 -5.50
N PRO A 118 -26.88 28.51 -5.33
CA PRO A 118 -28.11 27.70 -5.22
C PRO A 118 -29.05 28.11 -4.07
N ASP A 119 -30.35 28.13 -4.38
CA ASP A 119 -31.46 28.73 -3.62
C ASP A 119 -31.61 28.24 -2.16
N TRP A 120 -31.02 27.08 -1.82
CA TRP A 120 -31.01 26.53 -0.46
C TRP A 120 -30.05 27.26 0.51
N VAL A 121 -29.15 28.10 0.01
CA VAL A 121 -28.13 28.80 0.81
C VAL A 121 -28.63 30.13 1.38
N THR A 122 -29.71 30.69 0.83
CA THR A 122 -30.23 32.05 1.14
C THR A 122 -31.42 32.07 2.10
N GLY A 123 -31.53 31.07 2.98
CA GLY A 123 -32.64 30.96 3.95
C GLY A 123 -32.49 31.83 5.20
N GLU A 124 -32.97 33.08 5.17
CA GLU A 124 -33.27 33.87 6.38
C GLU A 124 -34.77 34.21 6.51
N LEU A 125 -35.18 34.54 7.74
CA LEU A 125 -36.58 34.54 8.18
C LEU A 125 -37.24 35.92 8.07
N GLY A 126 -38.43 35.98 7.47
CA GLY A 126 -39.30 37.18 7.44
C GLY A 126 -40.79 36.80 7.48
N GLY A 127 -41.59 37.50 8.30
CA GLY A 127 -42.97 37.12 8.60
C GLY A 127 -44.06 37.91 7.84
N HIS A 128 -45.17 37.21 7.58
CA HIS A 128 -46.60 37.58 7.71
C HIS A 128 -46.96 39.08 7.97
N PRO A 129 -48.05 39.67 7.38
CA PRO A 129 -49.26 39.01 6.84
C PRO A 129 -49.81 39.52 5.49
N ASP A 130 -50.95 38.92 5.09
CA ASP A 130 -52.00 39.32 4.12
C ASP A 130 -51.88 40.64 3.31
N ASN A 131 -52.07 40.56 1.98
CA ASN A 131 -53.39 40.82 1.37
C ASN A 131 -53.47 40.64 -0.17
N SER A 132 -54.68 40.30 -0.65
CA SER A 132 -55.15 40.39 -2.07
C SER A 132 -54.46 39.43 -3.09
N LEU A 133 -55.17 38.71 -3.96
CA LEU A 133 -56.39 39.08 -4.67
C LEU A 133 -57.53 38.06 -4.59
N THR A 134 -58.76 38.58 -4.72
CA THR A 134 -60.03 37.84 -4.70
C THR A 134 -60.50 37.40 -6.08
N ILE A 135 -60.96 36.14 -6.17
CA ILE A 135 -62.03 35.62 -7.05
C ILE A 135 -62.29 34.18 -6.54
N GLY A 136 -63.52 33.67 -6.41
CA GLY A 136 -64.83 34.26 -6.68
C GLY A 136 -65.90 33.19 -6.44
N LEU A 137 -66.11 32.83 -5.17
CA LEU A 137 -66.87 31.64 -4.76
C LEU A 137 -68.39 31.77 -4.94
N LEU A 138 -69.05 30.61 -4.82
CA LEU A 138 -70.45 30.38 -4.42
C LEU A 138 -71.58 30.50 -5.48
N LYS A 139 -72.13 29.29 -5.77
CA LYS A 139 -73.51 28.86 -5.39
C LYS A 139 -74.54 28.75 -6.51
N ASP A 140 -74.64 27.54 -7.05
CA ASP A 140 -75.83 27.09 -7.78
C ASP A 140 -76.97 26.73 -6.80
N ARG A 141 -78.18 27.26 -7.04
CA ARG A 141 -79.42 26.86 -6.39
C ARG A 141 -80.65 27.30 -7.19
N THR A 142 -81.12 26.41 -8.06
CA THR A 142 -82.52 26.27 -8.52
C THR A 142 -83.49 27.45 -8.33
N SER A 143 -83.74 28.20 -9.40
CA SER A 143 -85.09 28.46 -9.96
C SER A 143 -85.06 29.50 -11.08
N THR A 144 -85.78 29.27 -12.18
CA THR A 144 -86.03 30.31 -13.19
C THR A 144 -87.44 30.19 -13.77
N GLN A 145 -88.36 31.00 -13.24
CA GLN A 145 -89.48 31.50 -14.02
C GLN A 145 -89.05 32.80 -14.67
N ILE A 146 -89.21 32.95 -15.99
CA ILE A 146 -89.30 34.27 -16.64
C ILE A 146 -90.39 34.21 -17.70
N ALA A 147 -91.36 35.11 -17.59
CA ALA A 147 -92.16 35.59 -18.71
C ALA A 147 -91.78 37.06 -18.97
N ALA A 148 -91.63 37.45 -20.23
CA ALA A 148 -91.29 38.83 -20.60
C ALA A 148 -92.01 39.24 -21.90
N HIS A 149 -92.45 40.50 -21.96
CA HIS A 149 -93.15 41.08 -23.10
C HIS A 149 -92.20 41.61 -24.20
N HIS A 150 -92.72 41.66 -25.44
CA HIS A 150 -92.48 42.58 -26.58
C HIS A 150 -91.24 43.54 -26.58
N ARG A 151 -90.65 43.95 -27.73
CA ARG A 151 -91.37 44.47 -28.93
C ARG A 151 -90.45 44.70 -30.17
N GLY A 152 -90.98 44.39 -31.36
CA GLY A 152 -90.55 44.94 -32.67
C GLY A 152 -89.38 44.19 -33.34
N GLY A 153 -89.23 44.17 -34.68
CA GLY A 153 -90.00 44.70 -35.83
C GLY A 153 -89.10 44.67 -37.09
N LYS A 154 -89.53 44.76 -38.36
CA LYS A 154 -90.82 45.02 -39.04
C LYS A 154 -90.78 44.41 -40.47
N THR A 155 -91.91 44.54 -41.18
CA THR A 155 -92.18 44.48 -42.65
C THR A 155 -92.86 43.19 -43.14
N PHE A 156 -94.06 43.14 -43.75
CA PHE A 156 -94.96 44.01 -44.57
C PHE A 156 -95.01 43.61 -46.04
N PHE A 157 -96.16 43.06 -46.48
CA PHE A 157 -96.91 43.23 -47.76
C PHE A 157 -97.99 42.11 -47.81
N PHE A 158 -99.22 42.24 -48.34
CA PHE A 158 -100.17 43.36 -48.57
C PHE A 158 -101.60 42.76 -48.82
N CYS A 159 -102.61 43.58 -49.17
CA CYS A 159 -104.05 43.25 -49.41
C CYS A 159 -104.86 42.98 -48.10
N LEU A 160 -105.92 43.72 -47.69
CA LEU A 160 -106.83 44.71 -48.31
C LEU A 160 -107.71 44.13 -49.44
N LEU A 161 -109.05 44.28 -49.52
CA LEU A 161 -110.08 45.10 -48.82
C LEU A 161 -111.30 44.20 -48.39
N PHE A 162 -112.47 44.62 -47.85
CA PHE A 162 -113.24 45.89 -47.80
C PHE A 162 -114.13 46.02 -46.53
N GLN A 163 -114.63 47.24 -46.25
CA GLN A 163 -115.70 47.55 -45.26
C GLN A 163 -117.11 47.57 -45.93
N ILE A 164 -118.13 48.09 -45.20
CA ILE A 164 -119.46 48.67 -45.60
C ILE A 164 -120.65 47.87 -45.02
N GLU A 165 -121.69 48.43 -44.39
CA GLU A 165 -121.86 49.73 -43.66
C GLU A 165 -123.14 49.67 -42.78
N ASN A 166 -123.42 50.75 -42.03
CA ASN A 166 -124.71 50.98 -41.35
C ASN A 166 -125.42 52.16 -42.03
N PRO A 167 -126.76 52.17 -42.15
CA PRO A 167 -127.49 53.44 -42.13
C PRO A 167 -128.69 53.46 -41.17
N ARG A 168 -129.05 54.67 -40.72
CA ARG A 168 -130.25 55.00 -39.93
C ARG A 168 -130.93 56.27 -40.48
N TYR A 169 -132.19 56.43 -40.08
CA TYR A 169 -132.95 57.69 -39.87
C TYR A 169 -133.95 58.17 -40.94
N LEU A 170 -134.98 58.87 -40.41
CA LEU A 170 -136.11 59.57 -41.06
C LEU A 170 -137.11 58.63 -41.78
N ARG A 171 -138.45 58.78 -41.72
CA ARG A 171 -139.40 59.67 -40.98
C ARG A 171 -140.81 59.01 -41.06
N GLU A 172 -141.86 59.27 -40.27
CA GLU A 172 -142.11 60.15 -39.10
C GLU A 172 -143.31 59.61 -38.25
N ARG A 173 -144.32 60.44 -37.94
CA ARG A 173 -145.63 60.25 -37.26
C ARG A 173 -146.57 61.40 -37.74
N PRO A 174 -147.85 61.55 -37.34
CA PRO A 174 -148.82 60.65 -36.68
C PRO A 174 -150.22 60.57 -37.40
N ILE A 175 -151.12 59.69 -36.88
CA ILE A 175 -152.54 59.92 -36.45
C ILE A 175 -153.16 61.28 -36.89
N PRO A 176 -154.44 61.42 -37.39
CA PRO A 176 -155.62 60.90 -36.65
C PRO A 176 -157.00 60.70 -37.37
N LEU A 177 -158.02 60.46 -36.52
CA LEU A 177 -159.47 60.73 -36.65
C LEU A 177 -160.35 59.96 -37.67
N SER A 178 -161.33 59.24 -37.10
CA SER A 178 -162.65 58.99 -37.69
C SER A 178 -163.52 60.27 -37.69
N PRO A 179 -164.45 60.42 -38.64
CA PRO A 179 -165.67 61.23 -38.45
C PRO A 179 -166.97 60.41 -38.57
N VAL A 180 -168.04 60.91 -37.94
CA VAL A 180 -169.42 60.39 -38.03
C VAL A 180 -170.30 61.46 -38.68
N SER A 181 -170.99 61.10 -39.77
CA SER A 181 -172.17 61.79 -40.36
C SER A 181 -172.72 60.85 -41.46
N CYS A 182 -174.00 60.44 -41.55
CA CYS A 182 -175.32 61.06 -41.37
C CYS A 182 -175.93 61.67 -42.66
N GLN A 183 -177.23 61.42 -42.82
CA GLN A 183 -178.25 61.92 -43.77
C GLN A 183 -178.40 61.30 -45.19
N GLU A 184 -179.56 60.64 -45.34
CA GLU A 184 -180.57 60.78 -46.42
C GLU A 184 -180.45 60.01 -47.76
N ASP A 185 -181.22 58.91 -47.80
CA ASP A 185 -182.27 58.59 -48.79
C ASP A 185 -181.92 58.13 -50.24
N PRO A 186 -182.68 57.14 -50.80
CA PRO A 186 -182.71 55.77 -50.28
C PRO A 186 -182.68 54.67 -51.38
N LEU A 187 -182.06 53.50 -51.11
CA LEU A 187 -182.54 52.15 -51.54
C LEU A 187 -181.58 51.02 -51.08
N TRP A 188 -182.06 50.18 -50.15
CA TRP A 188 -181.26 49.37 -49.21
C TRP A 188 -180.54 48.10 -49.74
N PHE A 189 -180.63 47.76 -51.03
CA PHE A 189 -180.25 46.41 -51.51
C PHE A 189 -178.84 46.27 -52.10
N ILE A 190 -178.14 47.37 -52.39
CA ILE A 190 -176.85 47.33 -53.12
C ILE A 190 -175.64 47.21 -52.18
N GLU A 191 -175.67 47.88 -51.03
CA GLU A 191 -174.53 47.99 -50.09
C GLU A 191 -174.06 46.62 -49.57
N MET A 192 -175.00 45.74 -49.22
CA MET A 192 -174.73 44.36 -48.77
C MET A 192 -173.88 43.58 -49.80
N LYS A 193 -174.11 43.83 -51.08
CA LYS A 193 -173.47 43.10 -52.19
C LYS A 193 -172.02 43.54 -52.39
N ILE A 194 -171.71 44.81 -52.13
CA ILE A 194 -170.33 45.34 -52.14
C ILE A 194 -169.55 44.74 -50.97
N LYS A 195 -170.08 44.81 -49.74
CA LYS A 195 -169.43 44.27 -48.54
C LYS A 195 -169.14 42.75 -48.64
N VAL A 196 -170.02 41.97 -49.29
CA VAL A 196 -169.78 40.54 -49.55
C VAL A 196 -168.66 40.29 -50.57
N LEU A 197 -168.56 41.10 -51.63
CA LEU A 197 -167.48 40.98 -52.61
C LEU A 197 -166.13 41.44 -52.03
N GLU A 198 -166.14 42.50 -51.22
CA GLU A 198 -164.96 43.02 -50.53
C GLU A 198 -164.46 42.02 -49.48
N ALA A 199 -165.36 41.40 -48.70
CA ALA A 199 -165.02 40.30 -47.80
C ALA A 199 -164.41 39.11 -48.54
N LYS A 200 -164.98 38.70 -49.69
CA LYS A 200 -164.38 37.66 -50.55
C LYS A 200 -162.99 38.03 -51.06
N HIS A 201 -162.77 39.29 -51.46
CA HIS A 201 -161.46 39.73 -51.91
C HIS A 201 -160.42 39.68 -50.77
N GLN A 202 -160.79 40.05 -49.54
CA GLN A 202 -159.91 39.88 -48.38
C GLN A 202 -159.70 38.40 -48.01
N GLU A 203 -160.72 37.54 -48.19
CA GLU A 203 -160.61 36.08 -47.98
C GLU A 203 -159.67 35.43 -49.01
N GLU A 204 -159.77 35.78 -50.29
CA GLU A 204 -158.87 35.32 -51.35
C GLU A 204 -157.44 35.85 -51.14
N LYS A 205 -157.30 37.12 -50.73
CA LYS A 205 -156.02 37.70 -50.35
C LYS A 205 -155.39 36.96 -49.17
N LEU A 206 -156.17 36.64 -48.13
CA LEU A 206 -155.71 35.85 -46.99
C LEU A 206 -155.34 34.42 -47.40
N LYS A 207 -156.10 33.77 -48.28
CA LYS A 207 -155.78 32.44 -48.82
C LYS A 207 -154.54 32.43 -49.70
N MET A 208 -154.31 33.48 -50.48
CA MET A 208 -153.07 33.66 -51.26
C MET A 208 -151.88 33.95 -50.35
N GLN A 209 -152.06 34.74 -49.29
CA GLN A 209 -151.04 34.97 -48.26
C GLN A 209 -150.69 33.66 -47.54
N GLN A 210 -151.68 32.89 -47.08
CA GLN A 210 -151.48 31.58 -46.45
C GLN A 210 -150.75 30.58 -47.36
N ARG A 211 -151.02 30.60 -48.68
CA ARG A 211 -150.29 29.78 -49.67
C ARG A 211 -148.85 30.23 -49.82
N HIS A 212 -148.63 31.54 -50.00
CA HIS A 212 -147.30 32.13 -50.08
C HIS A 212 -146.48 31.80 -48.83
N ASP A 213 -147.04 32.00 -47.65
CA ASP A 213 -146.35 31.79 -46.38
C ASP A 213 -146.04 30.31 -46.16
N ALA A 214 -146.96 29.39 -46.51
CA ALA A 214 -146.71 27.95 -46.46
C ALA A 214 -145.69 27.47 -47.52
N ASP A 215 -145.56 28.13 -48.67
CA ASP A 215 -144.54 27.81 -49.67
C ASP A 215 -143.17 28.43 -49.30
N VAL A 216 -143.15 29.59 -48.66
CA VAL A 216 -141.96 30.16 -48.00
C VAL A 216 -141.51 29.25 -46.86
N GLU A 217 -142.41 28.75 -46.03
CA GLU A 217 -142.11 27.82 -44.94
C GLU A 217 -141.51 26.51 -45.48
N LYS A 218 -142.07 25.92 -46.55
CA LYS A 218 -141.45 24.76 -47.26
C LYS A 218 -140.09 25.06 -47.90
N ILE A 219 -139.79 26.31 -48.23
CA ILE A 219 -138.47 26.72 -48.73
C ILE A 219 -137.49 26.87 -47.57
N LEU A 220 -137.93 27.49 -46.46
CA LEU A 220 -137.16 27.60 -45.22
C LEU A 220 -136.84 26.22 -44.65
N ASP A 221 -137.82 25.30 -44.57
CA ASP A 221 -137.61 23.93 -44.11
C ASP A 221 -136.59 23.19 -44.99
N ARG A 222 -136.72 23.26 -46.32
CA ARG A 222 -135.71 22.68 -47.22
C ARG A 222 -134.34 23.29 -47.02
N LYS A 223 -134.22 24.61 -46.92
CA LYS A 223 -132.92 25.27 -46.71
C LYS A 223 -132.35 24.99 -45.31
N ASN A 224 -133.18 24.85 -44.29
CA ASN A 224 -132.77 24.40 -42.96
C ASN A 224 -132.30 22.94 -43.00
N SER A 225 -132.97 22.06 -43.74
CA SER A 225 -132.53 20.67 -43.96
C SER A 225 -131.20 20.61 -44.73
N GLU A 226 -131.06 21.31 -45.86
CA GLU A 226 -129.80 21.43 -46.60
C GLU A 226 -128.66 21.97 -45.70
N ILE A 227 -128.96 22.98 -44.88
CA ILE A 227 -128.00 23.57 -43.93
C ILE A 227 -127.62 22.57 -42.83
N GLU A 228 -128.55 21.78 -42.28
CA GLU A 228 -128.23 20.76 -41.27
C GLU A 228 -127.53 19.53 -41.88
N GLU A 229 -127.82 19.13 -43.11
CA GLU A 229 -127.05 18.12 -43.85
C GLU A 229 -125.61 18.59 -44.12
N MET A 230 -125.44 19.84 -44.55
CA MET A 230 -124.11 20.45 -44.72
C MET A 230 -123.39 20.56 -43.37
N LYS A 231 -124.04 21.03 -42.30
CA LYS A 231 -123.46 21.04 -40.95
C LYS A 231 -123.16 19.63 -40.45
N SER A 232 -123.96 18.62 -40.80
CA SER A 232 -123.75 17.22 -40.41
C SER A 232 -122.52 16.64 -41.09
N THR A 233 -122.40 16.80 -42.42
CA THR A 233 -121.24 16.37 -43.20
C THR A 233 -119.95 17.13 -42.84
N TYR A 234 -120.03 18.42 -42.51
CA TYR A 234 -118.89 19.17 -41.94
C TYR A 234 -118.51 18.68 -40.54
N ARG A 235 -119.47 18.45 -39.63
CA ARG A 235 -119.22 17.86 -38.29
C ARG A 235 -118.60 16.46 -38.40
N ALA A 236 -119.03 15.64 -39.36
CA ALA A 236 -118.46 14.34 -39.65
C ALA A 236 -116.99 14.45 -40.12
N LYS A 237 -116.72 15.25 -41.16
CA LYS A 237 -115.35 15.49 -41.67
C LYS A 237 -114.42 16.09 -40.62
N GLN A 238 -114.91 17.01 -39.78
CA GLN A 238 -114.15 17.52 -38.64
C GLN A 238 -113.79 16.38 -37.69
N LYS A 239 -114.78 15.60 -37.24
CA LYS A 239 -114.56 14.45 -36.35
C LYS A 239 -113.57 13.44 -36.95
N GLU A 240 -113.68 13.10 -38.23
CA GLU A 240 -112.75 12.23 -38.95
C GLU A 240 -111.33 12.77 -38.94
N SER A 241 -111.15 14.08 -39.20
CA SER A 241 -109.83 14.73 -39.18
C SER A 241 -109.24 14.79 -37.77
N GLU A 242 -110.04 15.08 -36.74
CA GLU A 242 -109.60 15.03 -35.35
C GLU A 242 -109.27 13.60 -34.90
N GLU A 243 -110.01 12.59 -35.35
CA GLU A 243 -109.67 11.19 -35.13
C GLU A 243 -108.38 10.78 -35.85
N MET A 244 -108.10 11.34 -37.04
CA MET A 244 -106.82 11.14 -37.72
C MET A 244 -105.68 11.81 -36.97
N ILE A 245 -105.86 13.04 -36.47
CA ILE A 245 -104.89 13.73 -35.60
C ILE A 245 -104.63 12.90 -34.35
N ARG A 246 -105.66 12.45 -33.62
CA ARG A 246 -105.52 11.56 -32.44
C ARG A 246 -104.82 10.24 -32.74
N LYS A 247 -104.93 9.72 -33.97
CA LYS A 247 -104.18 8.53 -34.43
C LYS A 247 -102.70 8.86 -34.71
N LEU A 248 -102.40 10.03 -35.28
CA LEU A 248 -101.04 10.51 -35.53
C LEU A 248 -100.32 10.89 -34.23
N GLU A 249 -100.98 11.60 -33.31
CA GLU A 249 -100.47 11.92 -31.97
C GLU A 249 -100.06 10.66 -31.20
N LYS A 250 -100.90 9.62 -31.22
CA LYS A 250 -100.58 8.31 -30.60
C LYS A 250 -99.38 7.64 -31.26
N LYS A 251 -99.21 7.75 -32.58
CA LYS A 251 -98.01 7.25 -33.29
C LYS A 251 -96.76 8.03 -32.89
N VAL A 252 -96.81 9.36 -32.88
CA VAL A 252 -95.70 10.23 -32.44
C VAL A 252 -95.31 9.92 -31.00
N GLN A 253 -96.27 9.80 -30.08
CA GLN A 253 -96.01 9.39 -28.69
C GLN A 253 -95.41 7.99 -28.58
N SER A 254 -95.71 7.07 -29.50
CA SER A 254 -95.08 5.75 -29.55
C SER A 254 -93.62 5.87 -29.98
N VAL A 255 -93.36 6.49 -31.13
CA VAL A 255 -92.00 6.71 -31.65
C VAL A 255 -91.11 7.50 -30.67
N VAL A 256 -91.67 8.48 -29.95
CA VAL A 256 -90.94 9.21 -28.88
C VAL A 256 -90.59 8.29 -27.71
N ARG A 257 -91.51 7.42 -27.26
CA ARG A 257 -91.22 6.43 -26.20
C ARG A 257 -90.22 5.37 -26.65
N GLU A 258 -90.32 4.89 -27.89
CA GLU A 258 -89.39 3.95 -28.51
C GLU A 258 -87.99 4.57 -28.63
N SER A 259 -87.89 5.81 -29.11
CA SER A 259 -86.64 6.57 -29.19
C SER A 259 -86.02 6.81 -27.80
N GLN A 260 -86.83 7.13 -26.79
CA GLN A 260 -86.36 7.31 -25.41
C GLN A 260 -85.74 6.01 -24.85
N VAL A 261 -86.41 4.86 -25.05
CA VAL A 261 -85.89 3.54 -24.64
C VAL A 261 -84.60 3.19 -25.40
N ILE A 262 -84.48 3.56 -26.68
CA ILE A 262 -83.24 3.40 -27.46
C ILE A 262 -82.12 4.27 -26.89
N CYS A 263 -82.39 5.55 -26.56
CA CYS A 263 -81.42 6.44 -25.94
C CYS A 263 -80.94 5.88 -24.59
N GLU A 264 -81.84 5.51 -23.68
CA GLU A 264 -81.48 4.90 -22.40
C GLU A 264 -80.70 3.58 -22.54
N SER A 265 -81.02 2.78 -23.56
CA SER A 265 -80.27 1.56 -23.87
C SER A 265 -78.84 1.87 -24.33
N LYS A 266 -78.66 2.91 -25.16
CA LYS A 266 -77.35 3.36 -25.62
C LYS A 266 -76.54 4.07 -24.53
N GLU A 267 -77.17 4.84 -23.66
CA GLU A 267 -76.52 5.42 -22.48
C GLU A 267 -76.03 4.33 -21.52
N LYS A 268 -76.82 3.26 -21.29
CA LYS A 268 -76.39 2.09 -20.50
C LYS A 268 -75.20 1.38 -21.16
N GLN A 269 -75.22 1.16 -22.48
CA GLN A 269 -74.08 0.58 -23.21
C GLN A 269 -72.82 1.46 -23.14
N ILE A 270 -72.96 2.79 -23.23
CA ILE A 270 -71.84 3.74 -23.10
C ILE A 270 -71.29 3.74 -21.66
N ALA A 271 -72.16 3.68 -20.64
CA ALA A 271 -71.75 3.62 -19.24
C ALA A 271 -71.02 2.30 -18.91
N GLU A 272 -71.48 1.18 -19.46
CA GLU A 272 -70.84 -0.12 -19.31
C GLU A 272 -69.47 -0.17 -20.02
N LEU A 273 -69.39 0.31 -21.26
CA LEU A 273 -68.10 0.41 -21.98
C LEU A 273 -67.11 1.35 -21.28
N LYS A 274 -67.57 2.48 -20.73
CA LYS A 274 -66.74 3.36 -19.89
C LYS A 274 -66.23 2.62 -18.65
N LYS A 275 -67.12 1.97 -17.89
CA LYS A 275 -66.72 1.19 -16.70
C LYS A 275 -65.68 0.11 -17.05
N MET A 276 -65.82 -0.60 -18.17
CA MET A 276 -64.84 -1.59 -18.61
C MET A 276 -63.50 -0.95 -19.02
N LEU A 277 -63.52 0.23 -19.66
CA LEU A 277 -62.32 1.00 -19.96
C LEU A 277 -61.63 1.48 -18.68
N ASP A 278 -62.36 2.12 -17.77
CA ASP A 278 -61.88 2.62 -16.49
C ASP A 278 -61.20 1.49 -15.69
N GLN A 279 -61.89 0.35 -15.55
CA GLN A 279 -61.35 -0.87 -14.91
C GLN A 279 -60.08 -1.40 -15.59
N SER A 280 -60.00 -1.37 -16.91
CA SER A 280 -58.80 -1.79 -17.67
C SER A 280 -57.65 -0.78 -17.54
N THR A 281 -57.93 0.51 -17.38
CA THR A 281 -56.90 1.52 -17.12
C THR A 281 -56.39 1.45 -15.69
N ASP A 282 -57.27 1.20 -14.71
CA ASP A 282 -56.89 0.97 -13.32
C ASP A 282 -56.06 -0.32 -13.16
N SER A 283 -56.43 -1.43 -13.82
CA SER A 283 -55.64 -2.66 -13.73
C SER A 283 -54.23 -2.47 -14.33
N LEU A 284 -54.13 -1.84 -15.49
CA LEU A 284 -52.85 -1.53 -16.14
C LEU A 284 -52.01 -0.56 -15.28
N LYS A 285 -52.63 0.47 -14.69
CA LYS A 285 -51.97 1.39 -13.75
C LYS A 285 -51.41 0.64 -12.54
N ASN A 286 -52.22 -0.20 -11.89
CA ASN A 286 -51.79 -1.02 -10.75
C ASN A 286 -50.62 -1.97 -11.12
N GLU A 287 -50.55 -2.47 -12.36
CA GLU A 287 -49.39 -3.25 -12.83
C GLU A 287 -48.13 -2.40 -13.01
N TRP A 288 -48.24 -1.20 -13.56
CA TRP A 288 -47.10 -0.29 -13.72
C TRP A 288 -46.60 0.26 -12.39
N GLU A 289 -47.49 0.56 -11.43
CA GLU A 289 -47.12 0.93 -10.07
C GLU A 289 -46.38 -0.22 -9.36
N LYS A 290 -46.84 -1.48 -9.51
CA LYS A 290 -46.10 -2.66 -9.00
C LYS A 290 -44.72 -2.82 -9.65
N LYS A 291 -44.61 -2.65 -10.97
CA LYS A 291 -43.32 -2.71 -11.69
C LYS A 291 -42.37 -1.60 -11.23
N LEU A 292 -42.89 -0.38 -11.03
CA LEU A 292 -42.12 0.75 -10.50
C LEU A 292 -41.62 0.47 -9.08
N HIS A 293 -42.48 0.00 -8.17
CA HIS A 293 -42.08 -0.35 -6.81
C HIS A 293 -41.03 -1.47 -6.78
N ALA A 294 -41.20 -2.52 -7.60
CA ALA A 294 -40.22 -3.60 -7.71
C ALA A 294 -38.84 -3.07 -8.17
N ALA A 295 -38.81 -2.29 -9.26
CA ALA A 295 -37.57 -1.70 -9.76
C ALA A 295 -36.92 -0.73 -8.76
N VAL A 296 -37.70 0.05 -8.01
CA VAL A 296 -37.18 0.90 -6.93
C VAL A 296 -36.54 0.05 -5.83
N THR A 297 -37.20 -1.01 -5.35
CA THR A 297 -36.62 -1.90 -4.32
C THR A 297 -35.38 -2.65 -4.80
N GLU A 298 -35.29 -2.99 -6.09
CA GLU A 298 -34.11 -3.61 -6.70
C GLU A 298 -32.93 -2.62 -6.74
N MET A 299 -33.16 -1.39 -7.23
CA MET A 299 -32.16 -0.32 -7.23
C MET A 299 -31.70 0.08 -5.81
N GLU A 300 -32.60 0.05 -4.82
CA GLU A 300 -32.24 0.31 -3.41
C GLU A 300 -31.39 -0.83 -2.81
N GLN A 301 -31.70 -2.09 -3.15
CA GLN A 301 -30.89 -3.24 -2.75
C GLN A 301 -29.51 -3.27 -3.44
N GLU A 302 -29.43 -2.93 -4.72
CA GLU A 302 -28.15 -2.78 -5.44
C GLU A 302 -27.29 -1.68 -4.81
N LYS A 303 -27.88 -0.52 -4.51
CA LYS A 303 -27.22 0.58 -3.80
C LYS A 303 -26.69 0.15 -2.43
N PHE A 304 -27.47 -0.64 -1.67
CA PHE A 304 -27.02 -1.18 -0.39
C PHE A 304 -25.85 -2.16 -0.55
N GLU A 305 -25.92 -3.11 -1.49
CA GLU A 305 -24.83 -4.06 -1.75
C GLU A 305 -23.56 -3.37 -2.30
N LEU A 306 -23.70 -2.28 -3.07
CA LEU A 306 -22.56 -1.45 -3.48
C LEU A 306 -21.93 -0.69 -2.30
N GLN A 307 -22.74 -0.12 -1.41
CA GLN A 307 -22.25 0.55 -0.19
C GLN A 307 -21.57 -0.43 0.77
N LYS A 308 -22.12 -1.63 0.91
CA LYS A 308 -21.55 -2.75 1.68
C LYS A 308 -20.21 -3.18 1.10
N LYS A 309 -20.13 -3.49 -0.21
CA LYS A 309 -18.86 -3.80 -0.90
C LYS A 309 -17.82 -2.69 -0.78
N HIS A 310 -18.23 -1.42 -0.84
CA HIS A 310 -17.31 -0.31 -0.61
C HIS A 310 -16.73 -0.33 0.83
N THR A 311 -17.56 -0.67 1.82
CA THR A 311 -17.14 -0.79 3.22
C THR A 311 -16.22 -2.00 3.43
N GLU A 312 -16.55 -3.15 2.84
CA GLU A 312 -15.74 -4.37 2.84
C GLU A 312 -14.35 -4.12 2.20
N ASN A 313 -14.31 -3.47 1.04
CA ASN A 313 -13.05 -3.09 0.37
C ASN A 313 -12.19 -2.12 1.21
N ILE A 314 -12.81 -1.22 2.01
CA ILE A 314 -12.08 -0.34 2.93
C ILE A 314 -11.48 -1.16 4.09
N GLN A 315 -12.23 -2.13 4.62
CA GLN A 315 -11.77 -3.01 5.70
C GLN A 315 -10.59 -3.87 5.23
N GLU A 316 -10.70 -4.51 4.07
CA GLU A 316 -9.61 -5.28 3.46
C GLU A 316 -8.35 -4.42 3.28
N LEU A 317 -8.45 -3.21 2.72
CA LEU A 317 -7.29 -2.30 2.54
C LEU A 317 -6.66 -1.83 3.86
N LEU A 318 -7.44 -1.70 4.94
CA LEU A 318 -6.93 -1.40 6.27
C LEU A 318 -6.25 -2.62 6.90
N GLU A 319 -6.83 -3.80 6.75
CA GLU A 319 -6.29 -5.07 7.26
C GLU A 319 -4.98 -5.45 6.56
N ASP A 320 -4.92 -5.33 5.24
CA ASP A 320 -3.73 -5.53 4.43
C ASP A 320 -2.61 -4.52 4.79
N THR A 321 -3.00 -3.27 5.10
CA THR A 321 -2.08 -2.24 5.61
C THR A 321 -1.57 -2.58 7.01
N ASN A 322 -2.43 -3.06 7.91
CA ASN A 322 -2.06 -3.47 9.26
C ASN A 322 -1.14 -4.70 9.26
N VAL A 323 -1.42 -5.71 8.43
CA VAL A 323 -0.56 -6.89 8.25
C VAL A 323 0.81 -6.48 7.70
N ARG A 324 0.86 -5.55 6.73
CA ARG A 324 2.11 -5.01 6.21
C ARG A 324 2.91 -4.21 7.26
N LEU A 325 2.24 -3.46 8.14
CA LEU A 325 2.86 -2.74 9.26
C LEU A 325 3.42 -3.73 10.29
N ALA A 326 2.62 -4.67 10.77
CA ALA A 326 3.06 -5.70 11.73
C ALA A 326 4.24 -6.53 11.19
N LYS A 327 4.27 -6.82 9.89
CA LYS A 327 5.43 -7.45 9.24
C LYS A 327 6.66 -6.54 9.26
N MET A 328 6.52 -5.25 8.96
CA MET A 328 7.62 -4.28 8.98
C MET A 328 8.18 -4.10 10.40
N GLU A 329 7.32 -4.08 11.42
CA GLU A 329 7.69 -4.06 12.83
C GLU A 329 8.43 -5.35 13.24
N ALA A 330 7.95 -6.52 12.82
CA ALA A 330 8.64 -7.79 13.05
C ALA A 330 10.02 -7.84 12.39
N GLU A 331 10.16 -7.37 11.15
CA GLU A 331 11.45 -7.25 10.46
C GLU A 331 12.39 -6.24 11.14
N TYR A 332 11.87 -5.10 11.61
CA TYR A 332 12.64 -4.10 12.35
C TYR A 332 13.14 -4.65 13.69
N ASN A 333 12.25 -5.26 14.48
CA ASN A 333 12.58 -5.85 15.78
C ASN A 333 13.57 -7.02 15.63
N GLY A 334 13.45 -7.82 14.56
CA GLY A 334 14.43 -8.84 14.19
C GLY A 334 15.82 -8.25 13.96
N ARG A 335 15.93 -7.21 13.12
CA ARG A 335 17.20 -6.52 12.85
C ARG A 335 17.79 -5.84 14.09
N SER A 336 16.96 -5.23 14.94
CA SER A 336 17.41 -4.66 16.22
C SER A 336 18.07 -5.74 17.07
N LYS A 337 17.38 -6.87 17.27
CA LYS A 337 17.90 -8.01 18.04
C LYS A 337 19.16 -8.63 17.45
N GLU A 338 19.28 -8.71 16.12
CA GLU A 338 20.51 -9.13 15.45
C GLU A 338 21.68 -8.17 15.75
N THR A 339 21.44 -6.85 15.70
CA THR A 339 22.47 -5.86 16.05
C THR A 339 22.82 -5.86 17.54
N GLU A 340 21.84 -6.06 18.43
CA GLU A 340 22.04 -6.20 19.87
C GLU A 340 22.90 -7.44 20.19
N ASN A 341 22.60 -8.59 19.57
CA ASN A 341 23.39 -9.80 19.70
C ASN A 341 24.84 -9.61 19.22
N MET A 342 25.03 -8.96 18.06
CA MET A 342 26.36 -8.66 17.51
C MET A 342 27.15 -7.71 18.41
N VAL A 343 26.51 -6.65 18.95
CA VAL A 343 27.13 -5.76 19.93
C VAL A 343 27.51 -6.52 21.20
N HIS A 344 26.66 -7.42 21.69
CA HIS A 344 26.96 -8.24 22.87
C HIS A 344 28.13 -9.21 22.64
N GLU A 345 28.23 -9.85 21.46
CA GLU A 345 29.38 -10.68 21.11
C GLU A 345 30.68 -9.85 21.07
N LEU A 346 30.63 -8.66 20.45
CA LEU A 346 31.77 -7.74 20.41
C LEU A 346 32.17 -7.25 21.82
N GLU A 347 31.21 -6.94 22.69
CA GLU A 347 31.48 -6.62 24.10
C GLU A 347 32.16 -7.78 24.83
N LEU A 348 31.66 -9.01 24.70
CA LEU A 348 32.24 -10.20 25.31
C LEU A 348 33.67 -10.43 24.81
N ARG A 349 33.90 -10.24 23.50
CA ARG A 349 35.22 -10.36 22.88
C ARG A 349 36.18 -9.26 23.35
N VAL A 350 35.72 -8.03 23.52
CA VAL A 350 36.52 -6.93 24.11
C VAL A 350 36.85 -7.25 25.58
N LYS A 351 35.88 -7.69 26.39
CA LYS A 351 36.09 -8.10 27.78
C LYS A 351 37.13 -9.24 27.88
N HIS A 352 37.08 -10.22 26.98
CA HIS A 352 38.06 -11.30 26.90
C HIS A 352 39.47 -10.78 26.55
N LEU A 353 39.60 -9.99 25.48
CA LEU A 353 40.87 -9.40 25.05
C LEU A 353 41.50 -8.49 26.11
N SER A 354 40.71 -7.73 26.87
CA SER A 354 41.20 -6.95 28.01
C SER A 354 41.87 -7.84 29.06
N VAL A 355 41.24 -8.96 29.42
CA VAL A 355 41.80 -9.94 30.39
C VAL A 355 43.07 -10.62 29.83
N GLU A 356 43.16 -10.84 28.52
CA GLU A 356 44.40 -11.33 27.89
C GLU A 356 45.53 -10.28 27.91
N VAL A 357 45.21 -9.00 27.64
CA VAL A 357 46.15 -7.89 27.75
C VAL A 357 46.64 -7.69 29.18
N GLU A 358 45.77 -7.81 30.19
CA GLU A 358 46.14 -7.79 31.61
C GLU A 358 47.09 -8.94 31.97
N LYS A 359 46.78 -10.18 31.56
CA LYS A 359 47.69 -11.33 31.71
C LYS A 359 49.05 -11.04 31.06
N GLY A 360 49.05 -10.55 29.82
CA GLY A 360 50.27 -10.14 29.11
C GLY A 360 51.06 -9.03 29.81
N ASN A 361 50.38 -8.09 30.48
CA ASN A 361 51.02 -7.05 31.30
C ASN A 361 51.69 -7.65 32.55
N THR A 362 51.00 -8.52 33.30
CA THR A 362 51.61 -9.17 34.48
C THR A 362 52.79 -10.07 34.12
N LEU A 363 52.76 -10.74 32.96
CA LEU A 363 53.90 -11.51 32.45
C LEU A 363 55.07 -10.61 32.05
N ARG A 364 54.81 -9.49 31.35
CA ARG A 364 55.85 -8.49 31.04
C ARG A 364 56.47 -7.90 32.30
N GLN A 365 55.68 -7.64 33.34
CA GLN A 365 56.19 -7.16 34.64
C GLN A 365 57.11 -8.19 35.31
N LYS A 366 56.72 -9.47 35.37
CA LYS A 366 57.55 -10.56 35.90
C LYS A 366 58.88 -10.70 35.16
N VAL A 367 58.86 -10.80 33.83
CA VAL A 367 60.08 -10.89 33.01
C VAL A 367 60.96 -9.66 33.20
N THR A 368 60.39 -8.46 33.38
CA THR A 368 61.17 -7.24 33.68
C THR A 368 61.83 -7.31 35.07
N GLN A 369 61.13 -7.85 36.07
CA GLN A 369 61.64 -8.03 37.43
C GLN A 369 62.75 -9.10 37.49
N GLU A 370 62.54 -10.24 36.84
CA GLU A 370 63.53 -11.33 36.70
C GLU A 370 64.78 -10.84 35.96
N LYS A 371 64.60 -10.07 34.87
CA LYS A 371 65.72 -9.42 34.18
C LYS A 371 66.51 -8.50 35.12
N ALA A 372 65.85 -7.62 35.86
CA ALA A 372 66.52 -6.70 36.78
C ALA A 372 67.27 -7.45 37.92
N GLN A 373 66.72 -8.57 38.41
CA GLN A 373 67.41 -9.45 39.37
C GLN A 373 68.67 -10.09 38.77
N LEU A 374 68.61 -10.56 37.52
CA LEU A 374 69.78 -11.10 36.81
C LEU A 374 70.83 -10.02 36.51
N GLU A 375 70.43 -8.80 36.15
CA GLU A 375 71.35 -7.67 35.97
C GLU A 375 72.09 -7.34 37.28
N ILE A 376 71.42 -7.36 38.43
CA ILE A 376 72.04 -7.21 39.76
C ILE A 376 73.02 -8.36 40.07
N GLN A 377 72.64 -9.61 39.78
CA GLN A 377 73.53 -10.77 39.98
C GLN A 377 74.78 -10.70 39.10
N ILE A 378 74.66 -10.31 37.84
CA ILE A 378 75.78 -10.10 36.92
C ILE A 378 76.74 -9.03 37.46
N VAL A 379 76.22 -7.93 38.00
CA VAL A 379 77.05 -6.87 38.62
C VAL A 379 77.76 -7.39 39.88
N SER A 380 77.08 -8.15 40.76
CA SER A 380 77.70 -8.77 41.94
C SER A 380 78.87 -9.66 41.53
N ILE A 381 78.61 -10.66 40.68
CA ILE A 381 79.61 -11.65 40.22
C ILE A 381 80.77 -10.94 39.49
N SER A 382 80.49 -9.88 38.72
CA SER A 382 81.54 -9.08 38.08
C SER A 382 82.43 -8.36 39.09
N SER A 383 81.86 -7.83 40.18
CA SER A 383 82.63 -7.17 41.24
C SER A 383 83.45 -8.17 42.07
N GLU A 384 82.89 -9.36 42.34
CA GLU A 384 83.57 -10.47 43.01
C GLU A 384 84.75 -10.99 42.17
N LEU A 385 84.55 -11.13 40.85
CA LEU A 385 85.59 -11.50 39.89
C LEU A 385 86.68 -10.41 39.78
N GLN A 386 86.31 -9.13 39.78
CA GLN A 386 87.27 -8.03 39.77
C GLN A 386 88.14 -8.02 41.04
N GLU A 387 87.53 -8.25 42.21
CA GLU A 387 88.24 -8.34 43.49
C GLU A 387 89.11 -9.61 43.57
N ALA A 388 88.65 -10.75 43.04
CA ALA A 388 89.46 -11.97 42.91
C ALA A 388 90.69 -11.75 42.00
N ASN A 389 90.51 -11.06 40.87
CA ASN A 389 91.61 -10.67 39.98
C ASN A 389 92.59 -9.71 40.65
N ARG A 390 92.10 -8.75 41.45
CA ARG A 390 92.96 -7.85 42.25
C ARG A 390 93.78 -8.63 43.28
N ARG A 391 93.20 -9.63 43.94
CA ARG A 391 93.92 -10.54 44.87
C ARG A 391 94.98 -11.37 44.15
N ASN A 392 94.66 -11.94 42.99
CA ASN A 392 95.61 -12.70 42.18
C ASN A 392 96.79 -11.83 41.71
N MET A 393 96.57 -10.57 41.30
CA MET A 393 97.66 -9.64 40.96
C MET A 393 98.58 -9.37 42.16
N ILE A 394 98.03 -9.20 43.36
CA ILE A 394 98.82 -8.98 44.58
C ILE A 394 99.65 -10.23 44.90
N LEU A 395 99.04 -11.42 44.93
CA LEU A 395 99.71 -12.68 45.22
C LEU A 395 100.80 -13.03 44.19
N GLN A 396 100.58 -12.75 42.90
CA GLN A 396 101.59 -12.95 41.85
C GLN A 396 102.77 -11.98 42.04
N LYS A 397 102.51 -10.70 42.37
CA LYS A 397 103.57 -9.72 42.66
C LYS A 397 104.35 -10.06 43.94
N GLU A 398 103.69 -10.59 44.97
CA GLU A 398 104.34 -11.09 46.19
C GLU A 398 105.21 -12.30 45.87
N LYS A 399 104.71 -13.27 45.11
CA LYS A 399 105.48 -14.43 44.62
C LYS A 399 106.72 -13.99 43.84
N GLU A 400 106.60 -13.05 42.91
CA GLU A 400 107.71 -12.48 42.16
C GLU A 400 108.77 -11.85 43.09
N GLN A 401 108.35 -11.04 44.07
CA GLN A 401 109.26 -10.46 45.06
C GLN A 401 109.95 -11.51 45.93
N GLN A 402 109.27 -12.60 46.30
CA GLN A 402 109.92 -13.70 47.03
C GLN A 402 110.90 -14.47 46.14
N THR A 403 110.54 -14.74 44.88
CA THR A 403 111.45 -15.36 43.90
C THR A 403 112.72 -14.52 43.71
N GLU A 404 112.60 -13.20 43.53
CA GLU A 404 113.74 -12.27 43.42
C GLU A 404 114.62 -12.27 44.68
N ARG A 405 114.03 -12.36 45.89
CA ARG A 405 114.77 -12.48 47.15
C ARG A 405 115.50 -13.82 47.27
N TYR A 406 114.85 -14.92 46.90
CA TYR A 406 115.49 -16.25 46.91
C TYR A 406 116.60 -16.32 45.88
N GLU A 407 116.41 -15.79 44.68
CA GLU A 407 117.43 -15.71 43.63
C GLU A 407 118.65 -14.92 44.09
N LYS A 408 118.47 -13.72 44.67
CA LYS A 408 119.57 -12.94 45.26
C LYS A 408 120.27 -13.68 46.40
N THR A 409 119.54 -14.45 47.20
CA THR A 409 120.12 -15.27 48.28
C THR A 409 120.95 -16.43 47.73
N VAL A 410 120.47 -17.10 46.67
CA VAL A 410 121.19 -18.17 45.97
C VAL A 410 122.44 -17.61 45.28
N GLN A 411 122.35 -16.48 44.58
CA GLN A 411 123.50 -15.80 43.97
C GLN A 411 124.55 -15.40 45.02
N GLN A 412 124.14 -14.91 46.19
CA GLN A 412 125.06 -14.62 47.30
C GLN A 412 125.74 -15.88 47.87
N LEU A 413 125.04 -17.01 47.92
CA LEU A 413 125.62 -18.29 48.37
C LEU A 413 126.55 -18.90 47.31
N GLN A 414 126.22 -18.76 46.02
CA GLN A 414 127.08 -19.15 44.89
C GLN A 414 128.37 -18.33 44.88
N ALA A 415 128.27 -16.99 44.93
CA ALA A 415 129.45 -16.12 44.97
C ALA A 415 130.35 -16.40 46.18
N LYS A 416 129.77 -16.69 47.37
CA LYS A 416 130.54 -17.15 48.53
C LYS A 416 131.24 -18.48 48.27
N HIS A 417 130.52 -19.46 47.74
CA HIS A 417 131.10 -20.76 47.42
C HIS A 417 132.23 -20.64 46.38
N GLU A 418 132.09 -19.77 45.38
CA GLU A 418 133.13 -19.47 44.38
C GLU A 418 134.37 -18.81 45.01
N THR A 419 134.20 -17.87 45.95
CA THR A 419 135.32 -17.28 46.71
C THR A 419 135.96 -18.28 47.66
N ASP A 420 135.18 -19.11 48.36
CA ASP A 420 135.68 -20.12 49.30
C ASP A 420 136.45 -21.23 48.54
N MET A 421 135.92 -21.67 47.39
CA MET A 421 136.61 -22.64 46.52
C MET A 421 137.87 -22.04 45.90
N SER A 422 137.87 -20.75 45.57
CA SER A 422 139.07 -20.04 45.07
C SER A 422 140.14 -19.89 46.17
N HIS A 423 139.73 -19.58 47.41
CA HIS A 423 140.61 -19.57 48.57
C HIS A 423 141.22 -20.95 48.83
N LEU A 424 140.40 -22.01 48.83
CA LEU A 424 140.87 -23.39 48.98
C LEU A 424 141.83 -23.81 47.86
N HIS A 425 141.57 -23.44 46.60
CA HIS A 425 142.51 -23.69 45.50
C HIS A 425 143.82 -22.90 45.66
N GLN A 426 143.77 -21.65 46.17
CA GLN A 426 144.95 -20.86 46.47
C GLN A 426 145.76 -21.45 47.62
N GLU A 427 145.11 -21.88 48.72
CA GLU A 427 145.75 -22.57 49.84
C GLU A 427 146.33 -23.92 49.43
N HIS A 428 145.62 -24.71 48.62
CA HIS A 428 146.15 -25.94 48.04
C HIS A 428 147.35 -25.67 47.12
N GLY A 429 147.33 -24.60 46.31
CA GLY A 429 148.46 -24.18 45.49
C GLY A 429 149.69 -23.78 46.33
N LEU A 430 149.49 -22.96 47.37
CA LEU A 430 150.54 -22.55 48.30
C LEU A 430 151.08 -23.72 49.14
N SER A 431 150.21 -24.66 49.52
CA SER A 431 150.58 -25.87 50.25
C SER A 431 151.33 -26.88 49.37
N ALA A 432 150.90 -27.06 48.12
CA ALA A 432 151.61 -27.86 47.12
C ALA A 432 152.97 -27.25 46.76
N ALA A 433 153.07 -25.91 46.66
CA ALA A 433 154.35 -25.22 46.47
C ALA A 433 155.32 -25.48 47.64
N LYS A 434 154.87 -25.31 48.89
CA LYS A 434 155.66 -25.65 50.10
C LYS A 434 156.03 -27.13 50.17
N ALA A 435 155.12 -28.03 49.78
CA ALA A 435 155.41 -29.45 49.71
C ALA A 435 156.47 -29.75 48.64
N SER A 436 156.43 -29.07 47.48
CA SER A 436 157.44 -29.17 46.43
C SER A 436 158.79 -28.61 46.87
N GLU A 437 158.82 -27.51 47.62
CA GLU A 437 160.02 -26.91 48.22
C GLU A 437 160.70 -27.88 49.21
N VAL A 438 159.91 -28.49 50.13
CA VAL A 438 160.39 -29.53 51.05
C VAL A 438 160.80 -30.81 50.32
N ILE A 439 160.14 -31.18 49.21
CA ILE A 439 160.58 -32.28 48.35
C ILE A 439 161.93 -31.95 47.71
N GLU A 440 162.14 -30.73 47.22
CA GLU A 440 163.43 -30.30 46.65
C GLU A 440 164.55 -30.29 47.70
N GLU A 441 164.25 -29.90 48.95
CA GLU A 441 165.16 -30.07 50.09
C GLU A 441 165.48 -31.54 50.40
N LEU A 442 164.48 -32.42 50.38
CA LEU A 442 164.66 -33.86 50.59
C LEU A 442 165.42 -34.52 49.42
N GLU A 443 165.26 -34.05 48.18
CA GLU A 443 166.04 -34.52 47.03
C GLU A 443 167.51 -34.05 47.11
N LYS A 444 167.77 -32.83 47.60
CA LYS A 444 169.12 -32.36 47.97
C LYS A 444 169.73 -33.21 49.09
N ALA A 445 168.96 -33.56 50.12
CA ALA A 445 169.42 -34.48 51.18
C ALA A 445 169.68 -35.91 50.65
N ILE A 446 168.82 -36.44 49.77
CA ILE A 446 168.98 -37.77 49.16
C ILE A 446 170.21 -37.82 48.25
N THR A 447 170.52 -36.75 47.52
CA THR A 447 171.73 -36.68 46.69
C THR A 447 173.01 -36.57 47.54
N GLN A 448 173.00 -35.80 48.62
CA GLN A 448 174.09 -35.79 49.62
C GLN A 448 174.32 -37.17 50.27
N LEU A 449 173.24 -37.85 50.68
CA LEU A 449 173.31 -39.19 51.26
C LEU A 449 173.79 -40.25 50.26
N LYS A 450 173.40 -40.15 48.98
CA LYS A 450 173.91 -41.02 47.90
C LYS A 450 175.42 -40.84 47.69
N GLN A 451 175.93 -39.61 47.78
CA GLN A 451 177.37 -39.35 47.69
C GLN A 451 178.14 -40.02 48.84
N GLN A 452 177.66 -39.84 50.08
CA GLN A 452 178.25 -40.50 51.27
C GLN A 452 178.17 -42.03 51.19
N LEU A 453 177.10 -42.58 50.60
CA LEU A 453 176.94 -44.02 50.43
C LEU A 453 177.99 -44.58 49.46
N GLN A 454 178.22 -43.94 48.30
CA GLN A 454 179.23 -44.36 47.32
C GLN A 454 180.65 -44.42 47.89
N ASP A 455 181.04 -43.43 48.70
CA ASP A 455 182.34 -43.39 49.39
C ASP A 455 182.51 -44.50 50.45
N SER A 456 181.40 -45.12 50.88
CA SER A 456 181.38 -46.22 51.85
C SER A 456 181.30 -47.61 51.20
N GLU A 457 180.53 -47.76 50.12
CA GLU A 457 180.27 -49.07 49.50
C GLU A 457 181.48 -49.65 48.78
N LEU A 458 182.34 -48.78 48.22
CA LEU A 458 183.62 -49.18 47.60
C LEU A 458 184.56 -49.94 48.56
N ARG A 459 184.38 -49.78 49.88
CA ARG A 459 185.22 -50.41 50.92
C ARG A 459 184.60 -51.64 51.59
N ARG A 460 183.35 -52.03 51.28
CA ARG A 460 182.63 -53.04 52.07
C ARG A 460 181.84 -54.10 51.27
N HIS A 461 182.26 -54.40 50.04
CA HIS A 461 181.59 -55.39 49.19
C HIS A 461 182.46 -56.53 48.64
N GLN A 462 183.43 -56.98 49.46
CA GLN A 462 183.98 -58.34 49.37
C GLN A 462 183.61 -59.17 50.61
N GLN A 463 182.31 -59.51 50.79
CA GLN A 463 181.84 -60.77 51.40
C GLN A 463 180.29 -60.91 51.42
N LEU A 464 179.75 -61.52 50.35
CA LEU A 464 178.56 -62.38 50.29
C LEU A 464 177.12 -61.79 50.51
N ARG A 465 176.12 -62.60 50.09
CA ARG A 465 174.68 -62.34 49.85
C ARG A 465 173.86 -63.63 50.13
N VAL A 466 172.51 -63.71 50.22
CA VAL A 466 171.36 -62.91 50.76
C VAL A 466 170.03 -63.54 50.23
N CYS A 467 168.94 -63.65 51.04
CA CYS A 467 167.50 -63.81 50.65
C CYS A 467 166.58 -63.99 51.90
N LYS A 468 165.23 -63.79 51.92
CA LYS A 468 164.21 -62.91 51.23
C LYS A 468 162.83 -62.98 51.98
N MET A 469 161.73 -62.29 51.57
CA MET A 469 160.48 -62.02 52.38
C MET A 469 159.12 -61.92 51.58
N CYS A 470 157.90 -62.12 52.17
CA CYS A 470 156.52 -61.86 51.58
C CYS A 470 155.27 -61.79 52.57
N MET A 471 153.97 -61.61 52.13
CA MET A 471 152.80 -60.97 52.90
C MET A 471 151.27 -61.21 52.46
N CYS A 472 150.20 -60.72 53.21
CA CYS A 472 148.71 -60.37 52.90
C CYS A 472 147.46 -61.39 53.02
N ILE A 473 146.09 -61.13 52.96
CA ILE A 473 144.99 -60.22 53.58
C ILE A 473 143.45 -60.58 53.18
N GLY A 474 142.32 -60.22 53.90
CA GLY A 474 140.83 -60.26 53.45
C GLY A 474 139.57 -60.07 54.45
N ALA A 475 138.30 -59.65 54.06
CA ALA A 475 137.08 -59.30 54.94
C ALA A 475 135.56 -59.29 54.37
N CYS A 476 134.46 -58.73 55.05
CA CYS A 476 132.94 -58.94 54.81
C CYS A 476 131.83 -57.76 55.02
N MET A 477 130.48 -58.00 55.24
CA MET A 477 129.21 -57.17 54.89
C MET A 477 128.07 -56.74 55.95
N HIS A 478 127.06 -55.86 55.60
CA HIS A 478 125.52 -56.02 55.64
C HIS A 478 124.52 -54.85 56.11
N ASN A 479 123.23 -54.79 55.59
CA ASN A 479 121.87 -54.59 56.28
C ASN A 479 120.70 -53.81 55.54
N SER A 480 119.42 -54.25 55.68
CA SER A 480 118.13 -53.55 55.34
C SER A 480 116.85 -54.33 55.80
N SER A 481 115.78 -53.71 56.35
CA SER A 481 114.46 -54.42 56.59
C SER A 481 113.13 -53.66 56.89
N ILE A 482 113.08 -52.44 57.44
CA ILE A 482 111.85 -51.95 58.15
C ILE A 482 110.67 -51.47 57.26
N GLN A 483 110.90 -51.06 56.01
CA GLN A 483 109.93 -50.24 55.24
C GLN A 483 108.65 -50.95 54.73
N LYS A 484 108.58 -52.29 54.76
CA LYS A 484 107.52 -53.03 54.03
C LYS A 484 106.14 -53.09 54.72
N LEU A 485 106.08 -53.12 56.06
CA LEU A 485 104.82 -53.43 56.77
C LEU A 485 103.78 -52.28 56.71
N HIS A 486 104.25 -51.03 56.72
CA HIS A 486 103.39 -49.85 56.78
C HIS A 486 102.64 -49.56 55.46
N ARG A 487 103.22 -49.98 54.32
CA ARG A 487 102.64 -49.75 52.98
C ARG A 487 101.37 -50.59 52.75
N THR A 488 101.40 -51.86 53.15
CA THR A 488 100.29 -52.80 52.91
C THR A 488 99.02 -52.42 53.66
N ARG A 489 99.15 -51.91 54.90
CA ARG A 489 98.00 -51.64 55.79
C ARG A 489 97.16 -50.45 55.30
N LEU A 490 97.81 -49.35 54.92
CA LEU A 490 97.14 -48.17 54.31
C LEU A 490 96.44 -48.53 53.00
N GLN A 491 97.12 -49.28 52.13
CA GLN A 491 96.57 -49.65 50.83
C GLN A 491 95.31 -50.52 50.93
N GLN A 492 95.17 -51.32 52.00
CA GLN A 492 94.00 -52.16 52.25
C GLN A 492 92.79 -51.38 52.79
N GLN A 493 93.01 -50.36 53.64
CA GLN A 493 91.93 -49.48 54.12
C GLN A 493 91.31 -48.66 52.98
N HIS A 494 92.14 -48.07 52.11
CA HIS A 494 91.66 -47.31 50.95
C HIS A 494 90.87 -48.16 49.95
N SER A 495 91.18 -49.46 49.79
CA SER A 495 90.32 -50.34 48.99
C SER A 495 88.93 -50.53 49.60
N THR A 496 88.84 -50.81 50.91
CA THR A 496 87.55 -51.04 51.58
C THR A 496 86.65 -49.80 51.63
N GLU A 497 87.22 -48.61 51.79
CA GLU A 497 86.48 -47.35 51.75
C GLU A 497 85.96 -47.05 50.33
N LYS A 498 86.82 -47.17 49.32
CA LYS A 498 86.46 -46.93 47.92
C LYS A 498 85.37 -47.90 47.42
N ASP A 499 85.48 -49.19 47.76
CA ASP A 499 84.48 -50.19 47.35
C ASP A 499 83.14 -50.02 48.11
N SER A 500 83.16 -49.47 49.33
CA SER A 500 81.93 -49.11 50.08
C SER A 500 81.20 -47.92 49.45
N LEU A 501 81.93 -46.84 49.13
CA LEU A 501 81.39 -45.67 48.41
C LEU A 501 80.82 -46.03 47.03
N VAL A 502 81.48 -46.93 46.29
CA VAL A 502 80.97 -47.43 45.01
C VAL A 502 79.66 -48.20 45.20
N GLN A 503 79.50 -49.00 46.26
CA GLN A 503 78.21 -49.64 46.55
C GLN A 503 77.11 -48.65 46.94
N GLU A 504 77.45 -47.58 47.66
CA GLU A 504 76.49 -46.53 48.05
C GLU A 504 75.97 -45.79 46.81
N HIS A 505 76.84 -45.22 46.00
CA HIS A 505 76.46 -44.57 44.75
C HIS A 505 75.73 -45.52 43.77
N GLN A 506 76.11 -46.80 43.72
CA GLN A 506 75.37 -47.79 42.90
C GLN A 506 73.94 -47.99 43.41
N ARG A 507 73.68 -47.96 44.73
CA ARG A 507 72.32 -48.00 45.30
C ARG A 507 71.54 -46.71 45.00
N GLU A 508 72.18 -45.55 45.12
CA GLU A 508 71.59 -44.24 44.80
C GLU A 508 71.17 -44.16 43.34
N VAL A 509 72.08 -44.44 42.40
CA VAL A 509 71.81 -44.48 40.96
C VAL A 509 70.68 -45.48 40.67
N SER A 510 70.73 -46.68 41.24
CA SER A 510 69.67 -47.69 41.09
C SER A 510 68.33 -47.25 41.69
N SER A 511 68.29 -46.25 42.58
CA SER A 511 67.07 -45.68 43.16
C SER A 511 66.54 -44.53 42.31
N LEU A 512 67.40 -43.60 41.90
CA LEU A 512 67.08 -42.50 41.00
C LEU A 512 66.60 -43.03 39.64
N GLU A 513 67.20 -44.10 39.10
CA GLU A 513 66.70 -44.79 37.92
C GLU A 513 65.28 -45.35 38.10
N ARG A 514 65.00 -46.00 39.24
CA ARG A 514 63.65 -46.52 39.54
C ARG A 514 62.64 -45.38 39.65
N GLN A 515 63.02 -44.27 40.28
CA GLN A 515 62.19 -43.07 40.42
C GLN A 515 61.92 -42.39 39.08
N ALA A 516 62.94 -42.23 38.23
CA ALA A 516 62.81 -41.68 36.88
C ALA A 516 61.95 -42.57 35.97
N ARG A 517 62.14 -43.90 36.01
CA ARG A 517 61.31 -44.87 35.27
C ARG A 517 59.84 -44.81 35.74
N ALA A 518 59.59 -44.69 37.05
CA ALA A 518 58.24 -44.55 37.60
C ALA A 518 57.57 -43.22 37.19
N ALA A 519 58.29 -42.10 37.27
CA ALA A 519 57.79 -40.79 36.83
C ALA A 519 57.47 -40.79 35.32
N LEU A 520 58.33 -41.37 34.49
CA LEU A 520 58.09 -41.51 33.05
C LEU A 520 56.84 -42.35 32.76
N GLN A 521 56.63 -43.46 33.49
CA GLN A 521 55.41 -44.28 33.36
C GLN A 521 54.15 -43.53 33.83
N GLN A 522 54.23 -42.68 34.86
CA GLN A 522 53.11 -41.84 35.28
C GLN A 522 52.78 -40.77 34.23
N HIS A 523 53.78 -40.08 33.69
CA HIS A 523 53.57 -39.13 32.59
C HIS A 523 52.97 -39.83 31.35
N GLN A 524 53.48 -41.01 30.96
CA GLN A 524 52.93 -41.78 29.84
C GLN A 524 51.45 -42.16 30.06
N LYS A 525 51.07 -42.61 31.27
CA LYS A 525 49.66 -42.89 31.61
C LYS A 525 48.80 -41.63 31.51
N HIS A 526 49.22 -40.52 32.13
CA HIS A 526 48.48 -39.27 32.09
C HIS A 526 48.32 -38.74 30.65
N THR A 527 49.35 -38.84 29.79
CA THR A 527 49.27 -38.47 28.37
C THR A 527 48.31 -39.40 27.59
N GLN A 528 48.27 -40.71 27.89
CA GLN A 528 47.32 -41.62 27.28
C GLN A 528 45.88 -41.35 27.72
N GLU A 529 45.65 -41.03 29.00
CA GLU A 529 44.33 -40.66 29.52
C GLU A 529 43.83 -39.32 28.99
N TRP A 530 44.73 -38.33 28.85
CA TRP A 530 44.40 -37.04 28.24
C TRP A 530 43.97 -37.24 26.78
N ARG A 531 44.80 -37.92 25.96
CA ARG A 531 44.45 -38.27 24.58
C ARG A 531 43.14 -39.05 24.44
N LYS A 532 42.79 -39.93 25.40
CA LYS A 532 41.50 -40.63 25.42
C LYS A 532 40.32 -39.68 25.68
N ARG A 533 40.47 -38.74 26.61
CA ARG A 533 39.47 -37.71 26.90
C ARG A 533 39.30 -36.74 25.72
N ASP A 534 40.40 -36.34 25.09
CA ASP A 534 40.37 -35.48 23.89
C ASP A 534 39.71 -36.20 22.71
N ALA A 535 40.06 -37.46 22.45
CA ALA A 535 39.46 -38.26 21.39
C ALA A 535 37.96 -38.51 21.60
N GLN A 536 37.51 -38.73 22.85
CA GLN A 536 36.09 -38.82 23.17
C GLN A 536 35.38 -37.48 22.92
N MET A 537 35.95 -36.37 23.40
CA MET A 537 35.37 -35.03 23.19
C MET A 537 35.28 -34.67 21.70
N ILE A 538 36.28 -35.03 20.90
CA ILE A 538 36.24 -34.87 19.43
C ILE A 538 35.09 -35.71 18.85
N SER A 539 34.98 -37.00 19.21
CA SER A 539 33.90 -37.87 18.73
C SER A 539 32.50 -37.37 19.13
N ASP A 540 32.35 -36.83 20.33
CA ASP A 540 31.08 -36.29 20.84
C ASP A 540 30.68 -35.00 20.11
N LEU A 541 31.66 -34.16 19.76
CA LEU A 541 31.46 -32.94 18.96
C LEU A 541 31.20 -33.27 17.48
N GLU A 542 31.87 -34.26 16.91
CA GLU A 542 31.60 -34.76 15.56
C GLU A 542 30.18 -35.33 15.44
N ALA A 543 29.72 -36.10 16.43
CA ALA A 543 28.34 -36.59 16.49
C ALA A 543 27.30 -35.45 16.58
N GLN A 544 27.55 -34.42 17.39
CA GLN A 544 26.70 -33.23 17.47
C GLN A 544 26.67 -32.45 16.14
N LEU A 545 27.83 -32.28 15.49
CA LEU A 545 27.92 -31.62 14.18
C LEU A 545 27.22 -32.42 13.07
N LEU A 546 27.14 -33.75 13.17
CA LEU A 546 26.35 -34.58 12.27
C LEU A 546 24.85 -34.42 12.52
N SER A 547 24.37 -34.50 13.77
CA SER A 547 22.94 -34.27 14.11
C SER A 547 22.47 -32.91 13.60
N LEU A 548 23.21 -31.84 13.90
CA LEU A 548 22.88 -30.48 13.47
C LEU A 548 22.88 -30.32 11.94
N ARG A 549 23.70 -31.08 11.20
CA ARG A 549 23.67 -31.11 9.73
C ARG A 549 22.45 -31.85 9.19
N GLU A 550 22.07 -32.97 9.79
CA GLU A 550 20.87 -33.72 9.41
C GLU A 550 19.59 -32.93 9.72
N GLU A 551 19.54 -32.25 10.86
CA GLU A 551 18.47 -31.32 11.24
C GLU A 551 18.38 -30.13 10.27
N LEU A 552 19.51 -29.48 9.93
CA LEU A 552 19.56 -28.40 8.95
C LEU A 552 19.10 -28.88 7.56
N GLN A 553 19.55 -30.06 7.12
CA GLN A 553 19.15 -30.66 5.86
C GLN A 553 17.65 -31.02 5.84
N GLY A 554 17.13 -31.54 6.96
CA GLY A 554 15.71 -31.85 7.15
C GLY A 554 14.81 -30.60 7.23
N ALA A 555 15.30 -29.49 7.78
CA ALA A 555 14.63 -28.20 7.72
C ALA A 555 14.63 -27.63 6.29
N HIS A 556 15.76 -27.72 5.59
CA HIS A 556 15.90 -27.26 4.21
C HIS A 556 15.03 -28.05 3.22
N THR A 557 14.91 -29.38 3.36
CA THR A 557 14.00 -30.18 2.52
C THR A 557 12.53 -29.83 2.77
N LYS A 558 12.13 -29.66 4.04
CA LYS A 558 10.76 -29.21 4.40
C LYS A 558 10.45 -27.82 3.81
N HIS A 559 11.35 -26.86 3.95
CA HIS A 559 11.17 -25.52 3.38
C HIS A 559 11.11 -25.55 1.84
N LYS A 560 11.97 -26.35 1.20
CA LYS A 560 11.91 -26.57 -0.26
C LYS A 560 10.58 -27.20 -0.71
N GLN A 561 10.04 -28.13 0.06
CA GLN A 561 8.73 -28.74 -0.21
C GLN A 561 7.60 -27.70 -0.07
N GLN A 562 7.56 -26.93 1.02
CA GLN A 562 6.58 -25.87 1.22
C GLN A 562 6.61 -24.82 0.09
N LEU A 563 7.80 -24.45 -0.39
CA LEU A 563 7.94 -23.55 -1.54
C LEU A 563 7.41 -24.16 -2.85
N ALA A 564 7.54 -25.48 -3.04
CA ALA A 564 6.99 -26.18 -4.20
C ALA A 564 5.45 -26.29 -4.13
N GLU A 565 4.90 -26.60 -2.95
CA GLU A 565 3.45 -26.63 -2.68
C GLU A 565 2.83 -25.24 -2.92
N MET A 566 3.44 -24.18 -2.37
CA MET A 566 3.03 -22.79 -2.58
C MET A 566 3.27 -22.27 -4.01
N ALA A 567 4.06 -22.95 -4.83
CA ALA A 567 4.19 -22.66 -6.26
C ALA A 567 3.10 -23.36 -7.07
N LEU A 568 2.81 -24.62 -6.74
CA LEU A 568 1.77 -25.43 -7.37
C LEU A 568 0.37 -24.84 -7.12
N LEU A 569 0.05 -24.43 -5.88
CA LEU A 569 -1.21 -23.77 -5.56
C LEU A 569 -1.46 -22.50 -6.37
N ARG A 570 -0.44 -21.65 -6.54
CA ARG A 570 -0.54 -20.43 -7.36
C ARG A 570 -0.75 -20.72 -8.84
N GLU A 571 -0.18 -21.80 -9.35
CA GLU A 571 -0.39 -22.21 -10.74
C GLU A 571 -1.77 -22.84 -10.93
N GLU A 572 -2.29 -23.59 -9.95
CA GLU A 572 -3.70 -24.03 -9.94
C GLU A 572 -4.68 -22.85 -9.90
N GLU A 573 -4.48 -21.87 -9.01
CA GLU A 573 -5.31 -20.66 -8.92
C GLU A 573 -5.32 -19.88 -10.24
N LYS A 574 -4.15 -19.73 -10.86
CA LYS A 574 -3.98 -19.13 -12.20
C LYS A 574 -4.67 -19.92 -13.31
N GLN A 575 -4.66 -21.25 -13.25
CA GLN A 575 -5.39 -22.09 -14.20
C GLN A 575 -6.91 -22.00 -14.00
N ARG A 576 -7.39 -22.01 -12.75
CA ARG A 576 -8.81 -21.79 -12.41
C ARG A 576 -9.28 -20.42 -12.91
N TRP A 577 -8.52 -19.35 -12.65
CA TRP A 577 -8.85 -18.01 -13.14
C TRP A 577 -8.90 -17.93 -14.68
N SER A 578 -7.99 -18.61 -15.39
CA SER A 578 -8.11 -18.68 -16.85
C SER A 578 -9.37 -19.43 -17.27
N LEU A 579 -9.67 -20.58 -16.67
CA LEU A 579 -10.87 -21.38 -16.98
C LEU A 579 -12.18 -20.62 -16.70
N ASP A 580 -12.26 -19.89 -15.59
CA ASP A 580 -13.41 -19.04 -15.27
C ASP A 580 -13.56 -17.89 -16.28
N LYS A 581 -12.45 -17.23 -16.63
CA LYS A 581 -12.40 -16.19 -17.67
C LYS A 581 -12.78 -16.75 -19.06
N ASP A 582 -12.31 -17.94 -19.42
CA ASP A 582 -12.59 -18.59 -20.70
C ASP A 582 -14.05 -19.08 -20.78
N THR A 583 -14.62 -19.65 -19.70
CA THR A 583 -16.05 -19.98 -19.64
C THR A 583 -16.96 -18.76 -19.53
N ALA A 584 -16.49 -17.63 -18.99
CA ALA A 584 -17.22 -16.35 -19.03
C ALA A 584 -17.25 -15.77 -20.46
N LEU A 585 -16.13 -15.85 -21.19
CA LEU A 585 -16.08 -15.51 -22.62
C LEU A 585 -17.00 -16.40 -23.46
N GLU A 586 -17.08 -17.69 -23.17
CA GLU A 586 -17.99 -18.60 -23.90
C GLU A 586 -19.47 -18.35 -23.56
N ARG A 587 -19.79 -18.02 -22.31
CA ARG A 587 -21.12 -17.52 -21.92
C ARG A 587 -21.50 -16.24 -22.67
N LEU A 588 -20.55 -15.29 -22.82
CA LEU A 588 -20.76 -14.07 -23.59
C LEU A 588 -20.99 -14.37 -25.08
N ARG A 589 -20.19 -15.26 -25.68
CA ARG A 589 -20.35 -15.71 -27.08
C ARG A 589 -21.72 -16.35 -27.30
N SER A 590 -22.13 -17.29 -26.45
CA SER A 590 -23.45 -17.92 -26.52
C SER A 590 -24.60 -16.91 -26.43
N ASN A 591 -24.48 -15.89 -25.59
CA ASN A 591 -25.50 -14.84 -25.49
C ASN A 591 -25.51 -13.90 -26.71
N MET A 592 -24.35 -13.53 -27.25
CA MET A 592 -24.27 -12.76 -28.50
C MET A 592 -24.84 -13.53 -29.70
N GLU A 593 -24.64 -14.85 -29.76
CA GLU A 593 -25.15 -15.71 -30.84
C GLU A 593 -26.67 -15.89 -30.75
N LYS A 594 -27.23 -15.99 -29.53
CA LYS A 594 -28.69 -15.94 -29.31
C LYS A 594 -29.27 -14.60 -29.76
N ILE A 595 -28.70 -13.48 -29.31
CA ILE A 595 -29.15 -12.13 -29.70
C ILE A 595 -29.11 -11.97 -31.22
N ARG A 596 -28.06 -12.45 -31.91
CA ARG A 596 -28.03 -12.47 -33.38
C ARG A 596 -29.15 -13.32 -33.96
N SER A 597 -29.32 -14.56 -33.49
CA SER A 597 -30.36 -15.48 -33.94
C SER A 597 -31.79 -14.93 -33.75
N ASP A 598 -32.00 -14.18 -32.67
CA ASP A 598 -33.29 -13.57 -32.33
C ASP A 598 -33.56 -12.30 -33.16
N LEU A 599 -32.53 -11.48 -33.43
CA LEU A 599 -32.60 -10.36 -34.37
C LEU A 599 -32.82 -10.83 -35.81
N GLU A 600 -32.13 -11.87 -36.26
CA GLU A 600 -32.32 -12.49 -37.59
C GLU A 600 -33.75 -13.02 -37.74
N ARG A 601 -34.28 -13.69 -36.71
CA ARG A 601 -35.68 -14.17 -36.69
C ARG A 601 -36.69 -13.02 -36.70
N SER A 602 -36.43 -11.95 -35.93
CA SER A 602 -37.27 -10.75 -35.91
C SER A 602 -37.29 -10.04 -37.27
N HIS A 603 -36.13 -9.86 -37.91
CA HIS A 603 -36.03 -9.29 -39.25
C HIS A 603 -36.62 -10.19 -40.34
N GLN A 604 -36.59 -11.52 -40.17
CA GLN A 604 -37.30 -12.41 -41.08
C GLN A 604 -38.82 -12.28 -40.91
N GLN A 605 -39.32 -12.32 -39.67
CA GLN A 605 -40.73 -12.10 -39.37
C GLN A 605 -41.23 -10.72 -39.87
N GLU A 606 -40.40 -9.67 -39.76
CA GLU A 606 -40.67 -8.33 -40.29
C GLU A 606 -40.77 -8.33 -41.83
N LYS A 607 -39.85 -9.02 -42.53
CA LYS A 607 -39.91 -9.20 -43.99
C LYS A 607 -41.14 -9.99 -44.42
N ASP A 608 -41.46 -11.09 -43.73
CA ASP A 608 -42.62 -11.93 -44.02
C ASP A 608 -43.91 -11.11 -43.84
N SER A 609 -44.01 -10.37 -42.73
CA SER A 609 -45.13 -9.43 -42.47
C SER A 609 -45.23 -8.29 -43.47
N ALA A 610 -44.10 -7.84 -44.05
CA ALA A 610 -44.08 -6.83 -45.11
C ALA A 610 -44.50 -7.41 -46.47
N GLN A 611 -44.08 -8.65 -46.79
CA GLN A 611 -44.52 -9.37 -47.99
C GLN A 611 -46.01 -9.70 -47.94
N GLU A 612 -46.53 -10.11 -46.78
CA GLU A 612 -47.96 -10.37 -46.57
C GLU A 612 -48.80 -9.10 -46.84
N LYS A 613 -48.42 -7.95 -46.27
CA LYS A 613 -49.07 -6.65 -46.54
C LYS A 613 -49.00 -6.21 -48.00
N VAL A 614 -47.91 -6.52 -48.71
CA VAL A 614 -47.82 -6.28 -50.17
C VAL A 614 -48.75 -7.22 -50.94
N GLY A 615 -48.87 -8.48 -50.52
CA GLY A 615 -49.81 -9.45 -51.07
C GLY A 615 -51.27 -9.03 -50.87
N GLU A 616 -51.66 -8.63 -49.65
CA GLU A 616 -52.98 -8.07 -49.34
C GLU A 616 -53.28 -6.83 -50.20
N GLY A 617 -52.28 -6.00 -50.48
CA GLY A 617 -52.42 -4.85 -51.40
C GLY A 617 -52.87 -5.25 -52.81
N TYR A 618 -52.35 -6.34 -53.36
CA TYR A 618 -52.76 -6.84 -54.69
C TYR A 618 -54.17 -7.46 -54.68
N TYR A 619 -54.56 -8.14 -53.61
CA TYR A 619 -55.94 -8.65 -53.47
C TYR A 619 -56.96 -7.54 -53.19
N GLY A 620 -56.59 -6.53 -52.39
CA GLY A 620 -57.47 -5.40 -52.04
C GLY A 620 -57.84 -4.51 -53.22
N ILE A 621 -56.89 -4.23 -54.12
CA ILE A 621 -57.13 -3.41 -55.32
C ILE A 621 -58.11 -4.10 -56.29
N SER A 622 -58.18 -5.44 -56.28
CA SER A 622 -59.05 -6.22 -57.18
C SER A 622 -60.54 -6.11 -56.85
N ASN A 623 -60.92 -5.70 -55.63
CA ASN A 623 -62.32 -5.64 -55.16
C ASN A 623 -62.92 -4.22 -55.11
N ALA A 624 -62.22 -3.20 -55.59
CA ALA A 624 -62.66 -1.79 -55.51
C ALA A 624 -63.36 -1.26 -56.78
N ILE A 625 -63.53 -2.08 -57.82
CA ILE A 625 -64.17 -1.71 -59.09
C ILE A 625 -65.23 -2.75 -59.45
N GLY A 626 -66.46 -2.59 -58.97
CA GLY A 626 -67.50 -3.63 -59.11
C GLY A 626 -68.88 -3.33 -58.54
N SER A 627 -69.39 -2.09 -58.64
CA SER A 627 -70.84 -1.82 -58.48
C SER A 627 -71.63 -2.50 -59.60
N PRO A 628 -72.87 -2.96 -59.35
CA PRO A 628 -74.02 -2.04 -59.39
C PRO A 628 -74.48 -1.52 -58.02
#